data_AF-A0A7S2VI78-F1
#
_entry.id   AF-A0A7S2VI78-F1
#
_cell.length_a   1.000
_cell.length_b   1.000
_cell.length_c   1.000
_cell.angle_alpha   90.00
_cell.angle_beta   90.00
_cell.angle_gamma   90.00
#
_symmetry.space_group_name_H-M   'P 1'
#
loop_
_entity.id
_entity.type
_entity.pdbx_description
1 polymer ?
#
loop_
_entity_poly.entity_id
_entity_poly.type
_entity_poly.pdbx_seq_one_letter_code
_entity_poly.pdbx_strand_id
1 'polypeptide(L)'
;RRGAGRAHALFLMGLPGAGKTTVKRRRMHSGDLDIEPDRFKSRHPRYARDMGEETDEEVHRWSVRRASDAFDDALLDPRKPDLVFDTSGSNARWLGRRIVAAREAGYTTELLWVDVPVEIALFRNRNRHGQWCPERVIMDKAAVMERSFQELRREADSVERLQNWSERGDEFDRAKWDLYVYPGPRTRPCSLRPGEEGYGQAPPGAKSPSPSRGSMRTIRIGPWKRNDEVAKEKNARLSWMDRTYRGNRERFISEHVLKRRDILVEPNRFPYFLPPDIEHWTIWSRKTLEHQELCEYMEAWLRAREPHNVVAWNYDDNRGCRTIDIWHVHIYFQGSGGQPPRLRQSRAEKSSTPGPPRPSSNRSPCSV
;
A
#
# COMPACT_ATOMS: atom_id res chain seq x y z
N ARG A 1 -15.98 8.44 -41.86
CA ARG A 1 -14.70 8.48 -42.60
C ARG A 1 -14.11 9.86 -42.38
N ARG A 2 -13.09 10.01 -41.53
CA ARG A 2 -12.29 11.25 -41.50
C ARG A 2 -11.59 11.33 -42.85
N GLY A 3 -11.84 12.39 -43.62
CA GLY A 3 -11.26 12.57 -44.96
C GLY A 3 -9.75 12.75 -44.86
N ALA A 4 -9.00 12.08 -45.75
CA ALA A 4 -7.57 12.22 -46.06
C ALA A 4 -6.70 13.05 -45.08
N GLY A 5 -6.78 12.75 -43.79
CA GLY A 5 -6.03 13.41 -42.73
C GLY A 5 -4.70 12.70 -42.52
N ARG A 6 -3.72 13.40 -41.95
CA ARG A 6 -2.48 12.76 -41.48
C ARG A 6 -2.86 11.65 -40.50
N ALA A 7 -2.14 10.52 -40.57
CA ALA A 7 -2.32 9.41 -39.65
C ALA A 7 -2.18 9.88 -38.20
N HIS A 8 -2.93 9.28 -37.29
CA HIS A 8 -3.06 9.71 -35.91
C HIS A 8 -2.45 8.71 -34.94
N ALA A 9 -1.65 9.20 -33.98
CA ALA A 9 -1.03 8.38 -32.93
C ALA A 9 -1.47 8.90 -31.55
N LEU A 10 -2.31 8.12 -30.87
CA LEU A 10 -2.77 8.40 -29.50
C LEU A 10 -1.91 7.67 -28.48
N PHE A 11 -1.20 8.42 -27.65
CA PHE A 11 -0.42 7.91 -26.53
C PHE A 11 -1.23 8.04 -25.23
N LEU A 12 -1.56 6.91 -24.62
CA LEU A 12 -2.25 6.88 -23.33
C LEU A 12 -1.26 6.80 -22.18
N MET A 13 -1.49 7.60 -21.14
CA MET A 13 -0.79 7.48 -19.86
C MET A 13 -1.76 7.49 -18.68
N GLY A 14 -1.31 6.95 -17.55
CA GLY A 14 -2.11 6.87 -16.33
C GLY A 14 -1.82 5.62 -15.51
N LEU A 15 -2.16 5.68 -14.23
CA LEU A 15 -1.88 4.60 -13.27
C LEU A 15 -2.61 3.29 -13.66
N PRO A 16 -2.07 2.12 -13.25
CA PRO A 16 -2.92 0.94 -13.08
C PRO A 16 -4.08 1.31 -12.15
N GLY A 17 -5.32 0.95 -12.52
CA GLY A 17 -6.53 1.40 -11.82
C GLY A 17 -7.15 2.69 -12.38
N ALA A 18 -6.43 3.49 -13.17
CA ALA A 18 -6.95 4.77 -13.66
C ALA A 18 -8.14 4.67 -14.63
N GLY A 19 -8.40 3.49 -15.21
CA GLY A 19 -9.51 3.28 -16.15
C GLY A 19 -9.16 3.55 -17.61
N LYS A 20 -7.87 3.49 -17.98
CA LYS A 20 -7.37 3.66 -19.35
C LYS A 20 -8.15 2.85 -20.38
N THR A 21 -8.40 1.56 -20.12
CA THR A 21 -9.17 0.68 -21.03
C THR A 21 -10.58 1.20 -21.33
N THR A 22 -11.25 1.84 -20.35
CA THR A 22 -12.59 2.42 -20.57
C THR A 22 -12.51 3.67 -21.45
N VAL A 23 -11.52 4.54 -21.20
CA VAL A 23 -11.29 5.75 -22.01
C VAL A 23 -10.86 5.37 -23.44
N LYS A 24 -9.92 4.43 -23.55
CA LYS A 24 -9.43 3.85 -24.80
C LYS A 24 -10.57 3.37 -25.69
N ARG A 25 -11.48 2.55 -25.17
CA ARG A 25 -12.65 2.06 -25.92
C ARG A 25 -13.58 3.16 -26.45
N ARG A 26 -13.63 4.32 -25.80
CA ARG A 26 -14.44 5.48 -26.25
C ARG A 26 -13.73 6.32 -27.30
N ARG A 27 -12.38 6.33 -27.28
CA ARG A 27 -11.54 7.13 -28.18
C ARG A 27 -11.13 6.38 -29.44
N MET A 28 -10.97 5.06 -29.34
CA MET A 28 -10.61 4.20 -30.45
C MET A 28 -11.74 4.08 -31.47
N HIS A 29 -11.37 4.11 -32.74
CA HIS A 29 -12.24 3.80 -33.86
C HIS A 29 -12.04 2.37 -34.35
N SER A 30 -13.02 1.85 -35.09
CA SER A 30 -12.90 0.54 -35.73
C SER A 30 -11.82 0.61 -36.81
N GLY A 31 -10.75 -0.17 -36.63
CA GLY A 31 -9.59 -0.21 -37.53
C GLY A 31 -8.30 0.33 -36.93
N ASP A 32 -8.36 1.05 -35.80
CA ASP A 32 -7.17 1.55 -35.11
C ASP A 32 -6.31 0.38 -34.59
N LEU A 33 -4.98 0.52 -34.71
CA LEU A 33 -4.01 -0.43 -34.19
C LEU A 33 -3.84 -0.24 -32.67
N ASP A 34 -4.38 -1.17 -31.87
CA ASP A 34 -4.25 -1.18 -30.41
C ASP A 34 -2.95 -1.86 -29.96
N ILE A 35 -1.98 -1.06 -29.53
CA ILE A 35 -0.69 -1.52 -29.03
C ILE A 35 -0.69 -1.46 -27.50
N GLU A 36 -1.02 -2.59 -26.87
CA GLU A 36 -1.13 -2.74 -25.42
C GLU A 36 -0.23 -3.90 -24.94
N PRO A 37 0.82 -3.65 -24.12
CA PRO A 37 1.70 -4.70 -23.60
C PRO A 37 0.94 -5.87 -22.97
N ASP A 38 -0.11 -5.59 -22.19
CA ASP A 38 -0.88 -6.63 -21.49
C ASP A 38 -1.58 -7.62 -22.45
N ARG A 39 -1.89 -7.21 -23.70
CA ARG A 39 -2.41 -8.13 -24.74
C ARG A 39 -1.36 -9.08 -25.28
N PHE A 40 -0.10 -8.67 -25.28
CA PHE A 40 0.99 -9.55 -25.70
C PHE A 40 1.23 -10.63 -24.66
N LYS A 41 1.12 -10.33 -23.35
CA LYS A 41 1.42 -11.28 -22.26
C LYS A 41 0.81 -12.66 -22.46
N SER A 42 -0.45 -12.75 -22.89
CA SER A 42 -1.14 -14.03 -23.10
C SER A 42 -0.56 -14.89 -24.22
N ARG A 43 0.35 -14.35 -25.04
CA ARG A 43 1.06 -15.05 -26.11
C ARG A 43 2.46 -15.53 -25.67
N HIS A 44 2.90 -15.19 -24.46
CA HIS A 44 4.19 -15.66 -23.96
C HIS A 44 4.10 -17.15 -23.57
N PRO A 45 5.07 -18.00 -23.93
CA PRO A 45 5.02 -19.44 -23.64
C PRO A 45 4.90 -19.79 -22.14
N ARG A 46 5.44 -18.93 -21.28
CA ARG A 46 5.42 -19.09 -19.81
C ARG A 46 4.27 -18.33 -19.12
N TYR A 47 3.36 -17.71 -19.87
CA TYR A 47 2.27 -16.97 -19.27
C TYR A 47 1.28 -17.90 -18.57
N ALA A 48 1.08 -17.69 -17.28
CA ALA A 48 0.04 -18.31 -16.49
C ALA A 48 -0.62 -17.25 -15.60
N ARG A 49 -1.86 -17.48 -15.16
CA ARG A 49 -2.57 -16.54 -14.27
C ARG A 49 -1.99 -16.50 -12.86
N ASP A 50 -1.31 -17.56 -12.47
CA ASP A 50 -0.76 -17.84 -11.14
C ASP A 50 0.78 -17.97 -11.17
N MET A 51 1.43 -17.30 -12.11
CA MET A 51 2.89 -17.29 -12.21
C MET A 51 3.55 -16.55 -11.03
N GLY A 52 4.73 -17.04 -10.62
CA GLY A 52 5.55 -16.39 -9.59
C GLY A 52 6.17 -15.08 -10.06
N GLU A 53 6.67 -14.27 -9.12
CA GLU A 53 7.18 -12.91 -9.33
C GLU A 53 8.25 -12.82 -10.44
N GLU A 54 9.21 -13.73 -10.45
CA GLU A 54 10.28 -13.76 -11.47
C GLU A 54 9.72 -14.00 -12.89
N THR A 55 8.75 -14.90 -13.02
CA THR A 55 8.12 -15.19 -14.31
C THR A 55 7.21 -14.04 -14.76
N ASP A 56 6.50 -13.38 -13.83
CA ASP A 56 5.73 -12.17 -14.14
C ASP A 56 6.63 -11.04 -14.66
N GLU A 57 7.79 -10.81 -14.04
CA GLU A 57 8.74 -9.80 -14.50
C GLU A 57 9.33 -10.13 -15.89
N GLU A 58 9.67 -11.40 -16.14
CA GLU A 58 10.12 -11.87 -17.46
C GLU A 58 9.05 -11.62 -18.53
N VAL A 59 7.83 -12.09 -18.29
CA VAL A 59 6.68 -11.92 -19.19
C VAL A 59 6.39 -10.44 -19.43
N HIS A 60 6.45 -9.61 -18.38
CA HIS A 60 6.27 -8.17 -18.48
C HIS A 60 7.31 -7.55 -19.40
N ARG A 61 8.61 -7.81 -19.17
CA ARG A 61 9.70 -7.30 -20.03
C ARG A 61 9.55 -7.74 -21.48
N TRP A 62 9.20 -9.00 -21.73
CA TRP A 62 8.95 -9.49 -23.09
C TRP A 62 7.77 -8.77 -23.75
N SER A 63 6.66 -8.58 -23.01
CA SER A 63 5.47 -7.91 -23.55
C SER A 63 5.72 -6.44 -23.91
N VAL A 64 6.54 -5.74 -23.13
CA VAL A 64 6.96 -4.36 -23.42
C VAL A 64 7.84 -4.30 -24.68
N ARG A 65 8.71 -5.29 -24.89
CA ARG A 65 9.49 -5.41 -26.14
C ARG A 65 8.58 -5.64 -27.33
N ARG A 66 7.66 -6.60 -27.27
CA ARG A 66 6.69 -6.88 -28.36
C ARG A 66 5.81 -5.68 -28.70
N ALA A 67 5.37 -4.92 -27.69
CA ALA A 67 4.66 -3.67 -27.93
C ALA A 67 5.52 -2.61 -28.62
N SER A 68 6.82 -2.58 -28.33
CA SER A 68 7.77 -1.69 -29.03
C SER A 68 7.98 -2.12 -30.48
N ASP A 69 8.22 -3.41 -30.71
CA ASP A 69 8.37 -3.98 -32.06
C ASP A 69 7.14 -3.64 -32.92
N ALA A 70 5.93 -3.86 -32.39
CA ALA A 70 4.66 -3.56 -33.08
C ALA A 70 4.46 -2.05 -33.37
N PHE A 71 5.02 -1.18 -32.53
CA PHE A 71 4.98 0.26 -32.76
C PHE A 71 5.93 0.66 -33.88
N ASP A 72 7.16 0.15 -33.86
CA ASP A 72 8.15 0.41 -34.90
C ASP A 72 7.67 -0.12 -36.26
N ASP A 73 7.06 -1.32 -36.30
CA ASP A 73 6.43 -1.86 -37.50
C ASP A 73 5.32 -0.95 -38.05
N ALA A 74 4.51 -0.36 -37.16
CA ALA A 74 3.43 0.56 -37.56
C ALA A 74 3.98 1.86 -38.17
N LEU A 75 5.11 2.37 -37.68
CA LEU A 75 5.76 3.55 -38.24
C LEU A 75 6.32 3.30 -39.65
N LEU A 76 6.73 2.07 -39.94
CA LEU A 76 7.25 1.64 -41.23
C LEU A 76 6.14 1.25 -42.24
N ASP A 77 4.91 1.00 -41.79
CA ASP A 77 3.80 0.61 -42.66
C ASP A 77 3.43 1.76 -43.63
N PRO A 78 3.53 1.56 -44.95
CA PRO A 78 3.14 2.57 -45.93
C PRO A 78 1.68 3.04 -45.82
N ARG A 79 0.79 2.21 -45.26
CA ARG A 79 -0.62 2.54 -45.04
C ARG A 79 -0.81 3.54 -43.90
N LYS A 80 0.18 3.67 -43.01
CA LYS A 80 0.15 4.50 -41.79
C LYS A 80 -1.16 4.37 -41.02
N PRO A 81 -1.42 3.21 -40.40
CA PRO A 81 -2.65 3.01 -39.64
C PRO A 81 -2.70 3.99 -38.46
N ASP A 82 -3.89 4.50 -38.14
CA ASP A 82 -4.12 5.16 -36.87
C ASP A 82 -3.81 4.18 -35.73
N LEU A 83 -3.09 4.62 -34.71
CA LEU A 83 -2.63 3.75 -33.63
C LEU A 83 -2.93 4.33 -32.25
N VAL A 84 -3.12 3.43 -31.30
CA VAL A 84 -3.23 3.75 -29.87
C VAL A 84 -2.15 2.98 -29.12
N PHE A 85 -1.29 3.71 -28.42
CA PHE A 85 -0.18 3.15 -27.66
C PHE A 85 -0.45 3.26 -26.16
N ASP A 86 -0.76 2.13 -25.52
CA ASP A 86 -1.13 2.06 -24.09
C ASP A 86 0.10 1.85 -23.20
N THR A 87 0.37 2.83 -22.33
CA THR A 87 1.44 2.74 -21.34
C THR A 87 1.02 3.39 -20.03
N SER A 88 1.79 3.16 -18.97
CA SER A 88 1.63 3.96 -17.75
C SER A 88 2.16 5.39 -17.91
N GLY A 89 3.10 5.62 -18.85
CA GLY A 89 3.73 6.93 -19.04
C GLY A 89 4.65 7.37 -17.89
N SER A 90 5.09 6.46 -17.02
CA SER A 90 5.98 6.78 -15.88
C SER A 90 7.45 6.97 -16.27
N ASN A 91 7.84 6.59 -17.50
CA ASN A 91 9.17 6.83 -18.06
C ASN A 91 9.07 7.84 -19.21
N ALA A 92 9.17 9.13 -18.88
CA ALA A 92 9.06 10.24 -19.83
C ALA A 92 10.05 10.12 -20.99
N ARG A 93 11.33 9.85 -20.70
CA ARG A 93 12.36 9.76 -21.73
C ARG A 93 12.06 8.67 -22.76
N TRP A 94 11.57 7.51 -22.32
CA TRP A 94 11.27 6.38 -23.20
C TRP A 94 10.03 6.65 -24.06
N LEU A 95 8.98 7.25 -23.48
CA LEU A 95 7.74 7.56 -24.21
C LEU A 95 7.92 8.78 -25.12
N GLY A 96 8.66 9.80 -24.68
CA GLY A 96 8.96 11.00 -25.46
C GLY A 96 9.67 10.68 -26.77
N ARG A 97 10.65 9.76 -26.75
CA ARG A 97 11.31 9.28 -28.00
C ARG A 97 10.31 8.67 -28.99
N ARG A 98 9.27 7.98 -28.52
CA ARG A 98 8.24 7.38 -29.39
C ARG A 98 7.29 8.42 -29.95
N ILE A 99 6.91 9.41 -29.14
CA ILE A 99 6.12 10.55 -29.62
C ILE A 99 6.88 11.26 -30.74
N VAL A 100 8.17 11.57 -30.52
CA VAL A 100 9.03 12.19 -31.54
C VAL A 100 9.14 11.31 -32.79
N ALA A 101 9.40 10.01 -32.63
CA ALA A 101 9.50 9.09 -33.77
C ALA A 101 8.20 8.99 -34.58
N ALA A 102 7.03 8.97 -33.93
CA ALA A 102 5.74 8.99 -34.62
C ALA A 102 5.56 10.29 -35.41
N ARG A 103 5.89 11.43 -34.80
CA ARG A 103 5.82 12.74 -35.46
C ARG A 103 6.75 12.81 -36.68
N GLU A 104 7.98 12.33 -36.55
CA GLU A 104 8.96 12.23 -37.65
C GLU A 104 8.48 11.29 -38.76
N ALA A 105 7.80 10.20 -38.41
CA ALA A 105 7.14 9.30 -39.35
C ALA A 105 5.87 9.93 -39.99
N GLY A 106 5.51 11.16 -39.62
CA GLY A 106 4.44 11.94 -40.25
C GLY A 106 3.07 11.78 -39.60
N TYR A 107 2.99 11.19 -38.41
CA TYR A 107 1.77 11.15 -37.60
C TYR A 107 1.48 12.50 -36.95
N THR A 108 0.20 12.79 -36.70
CA THR A 108 -0.22 13.76 -35.69
C THR A 108 -0.34 13.04 -34.34
N THR A 109 0.29 13.59 -33.31
CA THR A 109 0.47 12.94 -32.01
C THR A 109 -0.42 13.56 -30.93
N GLU A 110 -1.20 12.72 -30.25
CA GLU A 110 -2.03 13.11 -29.10
C GLU A 110 -1.51 12.41 -27.84
N LEU A 111 -1.30 13.16 -26.76
CA LEU A 111 -1.01 12.61 -25.44
C LEU A 111 -2.24 12.76 -24.53
N LEU A 112 -2.79 11.64 -24.08
CA LEU A 112 -3.95 11.62 -23.17
C LEU A 112 -3.57 11.01 -21.83
N TRP A 113 -3.58 11.83 -20.78
CA TRP A 113 -3.43 11.38 -19.40
C TRP A 113 -4.80 11.10 -18.77
N VAL A 114 -5.07 9.83 -18.50
CA VAL A 114 -6.22 9.40 -17.69
C VAL A 114 -5.85 9.53 -16.22
N ASP A 115 -6.37 10.59 -15.60
CA ASP A 115 -5.96 11.04 -14.28
C ASP A 115 -6.96 10.65 -13.18
N VAL A 116 -6.44 10.06 -12.11
CA VAL A 116 -7.15 9.75 -10.88
C VAL A 116 -6.18 9.88 -9.69
N PRO A 117 -6.68 10.24 -8.49
CA PRO A 117 -5.92 10.12 -7.25
C PRO A 117 -5.37 8.72 -7.04
N VAL A 118 -4.21 8.61 -6.40
CA VAL A 118 -3.56 7.32 -6.13
C VAL A 118 -4.45 6.41 -5.28
N GLU A 119 -5.24 6.98 -4.38
CA GLU A 119 -6.22 6.29 -3.56
C GLU A 119 -7.27 5.59 -4.43
N ILE A 120 -7.83 6.30 -5.42
CA ILE A 120 -8.80 5.73 -6.36
C ILE A 120 -8.14 4.64 -7.22
N ALA A 121 -6.90 4.87 -7.67
CA ALA A 121 -6.16 3.88 -8.44
C ALA A 121 -5.96 2.57 -7.64
N LEU A 122 -5.57 2.67 -6.37
CA LEU A 122 -5.41 1.53 -5.45
C LEU A 122 -6.76 0.85 -5.19
N PHE A 123 -7.80 1.60 -4.87
CA PHE A 123 -9.14 1.09 -4.63
C PHE A 123 -9.69 0.33 -5.83
N ARG A 124 -9.59 0.91 -7.03
CA ARG A 124 -9.99 0.24 -8.29
C ARG A 124 -9.14 -1.00 -8.55
N ASN A 125 -7.83 -0.95 -8.28
CA ASN A 125 -6.93 -2.10 -8.45
C ASN A 125 -7.30 -3.27 -7.54
N ARG A 126 -7.70 -3.01 -6.29
CA ARG A 126 -8.20 -4.02 -5.33
C ARG A 126 -9.53 -4.65 -5.76
N ASN A 127 -10.37 -3.91 -6.48
CA ASN A 127 -11.65 -4.37 -7.01
C ASN A 127 -11.55 -5.11 -8.35
N ARG A 128 -10.36 -5.23 -8.96
CA ARG A 128 -10.22 -5.89 -10.27
C ARG A 128 -10.47 -7.39 -10.18
N HIS A 129 -11.31 -7.91 -11.08
CA HIS A 129 -11.40 -9.33 -11.37
C HIS A 129 -10.30 -9.71 -12.36
N GLY A 130 -9.21 -10.34 -11.90
CA GLY A 130 -8.13 -10.81 -12.77
C GLY A 130 -6.77 -10.19 -12.40
N GLN A 131 -6.10 -9.56 -13.38
CA GLN A 131 -4.75 -9.03 -13.23
C GLN A 131 -4.69 -7.90 -12.19
N TRP A 132 -4.19 -8.23 -11.01
CA TRP A 132 -3.87 -7.29 -9.94
C TRP A 132 -2.45 -6.76 -10.14
N CYS A 133 -2.27 -5.45 -9.99
CA CYS A 133 -0.94 -4.82 -10.03
C CYS A 133 -0.42 -4.62 -8.60
N PRO A 134 0.84 -4.95 -8.29
CA PRO A 134 1.44 -4.63 -7.00
C PRO A 134 1.28 -3.16 -6.63
N GLU A 135 0.77 -2.88 -5.42
CA GLU A 135 0.44 -1.51 -5.02
C GLU A 135 1.66 -0.60 -4.97
N ARG A 136 2.82 -1.15 -4.61
CA ARG A 136 4.09 -0.43 -4.67
C ARG A 136 4.39 0.08 -6.08
N VAL A 137 4.12 -0.71 -7.12
CA VAL A 137 4.30 -0.28 -8.52
C VAL A 137 3.36 0.88 -8.86
N ILE A 138 2.13 0.88 -8.34
CA ILE A 138 1.18 1.99 -8.54
C ILE A 138 1.70 3.26 -7.85
N MET A 139 2.15 3.14 -6.59
CA MET A 139 2.68 4.27 -5.81
C MET A 139 3.96 4.85 -6.41
N ASP A 140 4.91 3.99 -6.82
CA ASP A 140 6.16 4.41 -7.47
C ASP A 140 5.87 5.17 -8.78
N LYS A 141 4.89 4.70 -9.56
CA LYS A 141 4.43 5.40 -10.78
C LYS A 141 3.75 6.71 -10.45
N ALA A 142 2.91 6.76 -9.42
CA ALA A 142 2.21 7.98 -8.99
C ALA A 142 3.19 9.09 -8.59
N ALA A 143 4.27 8.73 -7.89
CA ALA A 143 5.29 9.67 -7.43
C ALA A 143 6.01 10.43 -8.58
N VAL A 144 6.02 9.88 -9.80
CA VAL A 144 6.70 10.49 -10.95
C VAL A 144 5.75 10.97 -12.05
N MET A 145 4.45 10.66 -11.94
CA MET A 145 3.50 10.81 -13.04
C MET A 145 3.34 12.26 -13.50
N GLU A 146 3.18 13.19 -12.55
CA GLU A 146 3.00 14.62 -12.84
C GLU A 146 4.23 15.17 -13.57
N ARG A 147 5.44 14.93 -13.05
CA ARG A 147 6.69 15.33 -13.73
C ARG A 147 6.77 14.74 -15.14
N SER A 148 6.45 13.46 -15.28
CA SER A 148 6.48 12.77 -16.56
C SER A 148 5.53 13.42 -17.59
N PHE A 149 4.31 13.76 -17.16
CA PHE A 149 3.35 14.47 -18.01
C PHE A 149 3.88 15.86 -18.44
N GLN A 150 4.49 16.62 -17.52
CA GLN A 150 5.04 17.94 -17.83
C GLN A 150 6.20 17.89 -18.84
N GLU A 151 6.97 16.80 -18.86
CA GLU A 151 8.00 16.57 -19.86
C GLU A 151 7.37 16.18 -21.21
N LEU A 152 6.48 15.18 -21.20
CA LEU A 152 5.87 14.61 -22.42
C LEU A 152 4.96 15.59 -23.17
N ARG A 153 4.25 16.49 -22.46
CA ARG A 153 3.38 17.49 -23.09
C ARG A 153 4.11 18.45 -24.02
N ARG A 154 5.44 18.52 -23.94
CA ARG A 154 6.28 19.36 -24.82
C ARG A 154 6.57 18.69 -26.16
N GLU A 155 6.43 17.36 -26.22
CA GLU A 155 6.77 16.55 -27.39
C GLU A 155 5.56 16.26 -28.27
N ALA A 156 4.35 16.18 -27.70
CA ALA A 156 3.12 15.87 -28.42
C ALA A 156 2.47 17.11 -29.07
N ASP A 157 1.79 16.92 -30.19
CA ASP A 157 1.11 18.00 -30.91
C ASP A 157 -0.17 18.46 -30.18
N SER A 158 -0.90 17.53 -29.57
CA SER A 158 -2.05 17.80 -28.72
C SER A 158 -1.95 17.05 -27.40
N VAL A 159 -2.49 17.66 -26.33
CA VAL A 159 -2.37 17.12 -24.97
C VAL A 159 -3.67 17.31 -24.23
N GLU A 160 -4.13 16.25 -23.56
CA GLU A 160 -5.31 16.27 -22.71
C GLU A 160 -5.01 15.58 -21.37
N ARG A 161 -5.44 16.23 -20.27
CA ARG A 161 -5.53 15.61 -18.95
C ARG A 161 -7.01 15.36 -18.64
N LEU A 162 -7.42 14.10 -18.73
CA LEU A 162 -8.79 13.67 -18.50
C LEU A 162 -8.94 13.22 -17.05
N GLN A 163 -9.68 14.01 -16.27
CA GLN A 163 -10.10 13.61 -14.93
C GLN A 163 -11.11 12.45 -15.02
N ASN A 164 -10.70 11.24 -14.63
CA ASN A 164 -11.52 10.03 -14.72
C ASN A 164 -12.12 9.60 -13.37
N TRP A 165 -12.58 10.59 -12.61
CA TRP A 165 -13.27 10.47 -11.32
C TRP A 165 -14.09 11.74 -11.06
N SER A 166 -15.05 11.66 -10.13
CA SER A 166 -15.92 12.79 -9.78
C SER A 166 -15.61 13.31 -8.38
N GLU A 167 -15.37 14.62 -8.26
CA GLU A 167 -15.25 15.31 -6.96
C GLU A 167 -16.57 15.30 -6.17
N ARG A 168 -17.70 15.24 -6.88
CA ARG A 168 -19.04 15.17 -6.28
C ARG A 168 -19.48 13.74 -5.98
N GLY A 169 -18.70 12.75 -6.40
CA GLY A 169 -18.98 11.34 -6.16
C GLY A 169 -18.41 10.86 -4.82
N ASP A 170 -18.85 9.68 -4.38
CA ASP A 170 -18.39 9.04 -3.14
C ASP A 170 -17.13 8.17 -3.33
N GLU A 171 -16.66 8.02 -4.58
CA GLU A 171 -15.58 7.09 -4.92
C GLU A 171 -14.27 7.43 -4.18
N PHE A 172 -13.94 8.71 -4.05
CA PHE A 172 -12.74 9.13 -3.36
C PHE A 172 -12.82 8.86 -1.86
N ASP A 173 -13.97 9.09 -1.24
CA ASP A 173 -14.19 8.81 0.18
C ASP A 173 -14.17 7.30 0.45
N ARG A 174 -14.76 6.50 -0.44
CA ARG A 174 -14.66 5.03 -0.39
C ARG A 174 -13.22 4.54 -0.54
N ALA A 175 -12.44 5.18 -1.40
CA ALA A 175 -11.02 4.86 -1.56
C ALA A 175 -10.19 5.21 -0.32
N LYS A 176 -10.45 6.38 0.31
CA LYS A 176 -9.84 6.74 1.60
C LYS A 176 -10.21 5.76 2.71
N TRP A 177 -11.49 5.38 2.78
CA TRP A 177 -11.96 4.38 3.72
C TRP A 177 -11.28 3.02 3.49
N ASP A 178 -11.13 2.58 2.24
CA ASP A 178 -10.40 1.35 1.88
C ASP A 178 -8.94 1.39 2.35
N LEU A 179 -8.23 2.52 2.19
CA LEU A 179 -6.86 2.65 2.70
C LEU A 179 -6.80 2.72 4.23
N TYR A 180 -7.85 3.25 4.87
CA TYR A 180 -7.95 3.23 6.33
C TYR A 180 -8.10 1.80 6.86
N VAL A 181 -9.01 0.99 6.30
CA VAL A 181 -9.23 -0.39 6.76
C VAL A 181 -8.15 -1.37 6.29
N TYR A 182 -7.57 -1.14 5.10
CA TYR A 182 -6.48 -1.92 4.53
C TYR A 182 -5.37 -0.98 4.02
N PRO A 183 -4.42 -0.60 4.89
CA PRO A 183 -3.30 0.24 4.49
C PRO A 183 -2.48 -0.37 3.36
N GLY A 184 -1.94 0.48 2.48
CA GLY A 184 -1.02 0.11 1.40
C GLY A 184 0.44 0.52 1.72
N PRO A 185 1.43 -0.01 0.99
CA PRO A 185 1.29 -0.92 -0.15
C PRO A 185 1.11 -2.38 0.28
N ARG A 186 0.20 -3.07 -0.41
CA ARG A 186 0.08 -4.54 -0.34
C ARG A 186 0.95 -5.21 -1.39
N THR A 187 1.54 -6.34 -1.02
CA THR A 187 2.34 -7.21 -1.90
C THR A 187 1.52 -8.32 -2.55
N ARG A 188 0.28 -8.53 -2.10
CA ARG A 188 -0.64 -9.55 -2.60
C ARG A 188 -2.06 -8.98 -2.75
N PRO A 189 -2.87 -9.53 -3.68
CA PRO A 189 -4.26 -9.15 -3.81
C PRO A 189 -5.03 -9.38 -2.51
N CYS A 190 -6.06 -8.57 -2.27
CA CYS A 190 -6.91 -8.72 -1.11
C CYS A 190 -7.70 -10.03 -1.18
N SER A 191 -7.74 -10.78 -0.08
CA SER A 191 -8.63 -11.94 0.05
C SER A 191 -10.11 -11.53 0.13
N LEU A 192 -10.38 -10.28 0.55
CA LEU A 192 -11.69 -9.64 0.58
C LEU A 192 -11.61 -8.33 -0.19
N ARG A 193 -12.52 -8.11 -1.13
CA ARG A 193 -12.57 -6.92 -1.96
C ARG A 193 -13.55 -5.89 -1.41
N PRO A 194 -13.32 -4.60 -1.69
CA PRO A 194 -14.28 -3.58 -1.31
C PRO A 194 -15.70 -3.88 -1.81
N GLY A 195 -16.66 -3.91 -0.87
CA GLY A 195 -18.06 -4.22 -1.16
C GLY A 195 -18.46 -5.69 -0.97
N GLU A 196 -17.51 -6.60 -0.77
CA GLU A 196 -17.81 -7.96 -0.33
C GLU A 196 -18.23 -7.99 1.15
N GLU A 197 -19.04 -9.00 1.52
CA GLU A 197 -19.48 -9.19 2.90
C GLU A 197 -18.27 -9.38 3.84
N GLY A 198 -18.31 -8.72 5.01
CA GLY A 198 -17.21 -8.74 5.98
C GLY A 198 -16.04 -7.81 5.64
N TYR A 199 -16.04 -7.13 4.48
CA TYR A 199 -15.00 -6.18 4.14
C TYR A 199 -14.97 -4.99 5.14
N GLY A 200 -13.79 -4.75 5.74
CA GLY A 200 -13.61 -3.69 6.73
C GLY A 200 -14.30 -3.95 8.08
N GLN A 201 -14.78 -5.18 8.31
CA GLN A 201 -15.32 -5.57 9.61
C GLN A 201 -14.21 -5.53 10.68
N ALA A 202 -14.53 -4.96 11.83
CA ALA A 202 -13.60 -4.91 12.96
C ALA A 202 -13.26 -6.33 13.44
N PRO A 203 -12.01 -6.60 13.84
CA PRO A 203 -11.63 -7.92 14.31
C PRO A 203 -12.36 -8.27 15.63
N PRO A 204 -12.56 -9.57 15.94
CA PRO A 204 -13.10 -9.99 17.23
C PRO A 204 -12.30 -9.37 18.39
N GLY A 205 -13.02 -8.81 19.37
CA GLY A 205 -12.40 -8.14 20.53
C GLY A 205 -12.15 -6.64 20.34
N ALA A 206 -12.26 -6.11 19.12
CA ALA A 206 -12.23 -4.66 18.89
C ALA A 206 -13.41 -3.97 19.58
N LYS A 207 -13.13 -2.93 20.36
CA LYS A 207 -14.19 -2.13 20.98
C LYS A 207 -14.75 -1.11 20.00
N SER A 208 -16.06 -0.90 20.08
CA SER A 208 -16.69 0.22 19.38
C SER A 208 -16.18 1.56 19.93
N PRO A 209 -16.09 2.60 19.09
CA PRO A 209 -15.86 3.97 19.54
C PRO A 209 -16.77 4.35 20.70
N SER A 210 -16.25 5.12 21.64
CA SER A 210 -17.02 5.65 22.76
C SER A 210 -18.08 6.61 22.26
N PRO A 211 -19.36 6.47 22.70
CA PRO A 211 -20.41 7.43 22.37
C PRO A 211 -20.32 8.71 23.22
N SER A 212 -19.50 8.72 24.28
CA SER A 212 -19.41 9.83 25.23
C SER A 212 -18.79 11.07 24.59
N ARG A 213 -19.51 12.19 24.65
CA ARG A 213 -19.03 13.49 24.16
C ARG A 213 -17.73 13.89 24.88
N GLY A 214 -16.71 14.25 24.11
CA GLY A 214 -15.40 14.65 24.65
C GLY A 214 -14.44 13.50 24.94
N SER A 215 -14.87 12.24 24.81
CA SER A 215 -13.94 11.10 24.88
C SER A 215 -13.03 11.08 23.66
N MET A 216 -11.74 10.83 23.88
CA MET A 216 -10.79 10.58 22.79
C MET A 216 -10.87 9.13 22.27
N ARG A 217 -11.68 8.25 22.87
CA ARG A 217 -11.76 6.84 22.47
C ARG A 217 -12.60 6.66 21.19
N THR A 218 -12.16 7.21 20.07
CA THR A 218 -12.98 7.36 18.85
C THR A 218 -12.47 6.61 17.62
N ILE A 219 -11.30 5.94 17.69
CA ILE A 219 -10.76 5.18 16.55
C ILE A 219 -11.69 4.01 16.20
N ARG A 220 -12.03 3.85 14.91
CA ARG A 220 -12.71 2.66 14.39
C ARG A 220 -11.68 1.62 13.98
N ILE A 221 -11.49 0.59 14.79
CA ILE A 221 -10.45 -0.42 14.54
C ILE A 221 -10.76 -1.21 13.26
N GLY A 222 -9.85 -1.14 12.28
CA GLY A 222 -9.91 -1.93 11.06
C GLY A 222 -9.35 -3.34 11.26
N PRO A 223 -9.55 -4.25 10.29
CA PRO A 223 -8.97 -5.60 10.28
C PRO A 223 -7.47 -5.59 9.95
N TRP A 224 -6.72 -4.73 10.63
CA TRP A 224 -5.30 -4.50 10.41
C TRP A 224 -4.49 -5.75 10.75
N LYS A 225 -3.49 -6.04 9.92
CA LYS A 225 -2.63 -7.22 10.06
C LYS A 225 -1.17 -6.80 9.94
N ARG A 226 -0.26 -7.66 10.39
CA ARG A 226 1.18 -7.51 10.14
C ARG A 226 1.45 -7.74 8.66
N ASN A 227 2.46 -7.05 8.14
CA ASN A 227 3.06 -7.44 6.86
C ASN A 227 3.87 -8.75 7.04
N ASP A 228 4.28 -9.34 5.92
CA ASP A 228 5.00 -10.62 5.91
C ASP A 228 6.31 -10.58 6.72
N GLU A 229 7.04 -9.46 6.66
CA GLU A 229 8.31 -9.26 7.37
C GLU A 229 8.13 -9.24 8.89
N VAL A 230 7.21 -8.40 9.40
CA VAL A 230 6.94 -8.28 10.83
C VAL A 230 6.30 -9.56 11.38
N ALA A 231 5.47 -10.24 10.57
CA ALA A 231 4.93 -11.56 10.94
C ALA A 231 6.04 -12.61 11.10
N LYS A 232 7.00 -12.65 10.16
CA LYS A 232 8.17 -13.53 10.23
C LYS A 232 9.03 -13.23 11.45
N GLU A 233 9.31 -11.95 11.73
CA GLU A 233 10.08 -11.54 12.91
C GLU A 233 9.38 -11.95 14.22
N LYS A 234 8.06 -11.72 14.30
CA LYS A 234 7.25 -12.15 15.45
C LYS A 234 7.37 -13.66 15.67
N ASN A 235 7.18 -14.45 14.62
CA ASN A 235 7.23 -15.91 14.71
C ASN A 235 8.62 -16.39 15.13
N ALA A 236 9.69 -15.81 14.57
CA ALA A 236 11.05 -16.11 14.97
C ALA A 236 11.30 -15.78 16.45
N ARG A 237 10.78 -14.65 16.94
CA ARG A 237 10.88 -14.27 18.36
C ARG A 237 10.13 -15.24 19.26
N LEU A 238 8.92 -15.64 18.89
CA LEU A 238 8.14 -16.63 19.65
C LEU A 238 8.88 -17.98 19.71
N SER A 239 9.40 -18.47 18.59
CA SER A 239 10.20 -19.70 18.58
C SER A 239 11.48 -19.60 19.42
N TRP A 240 12.13 -18.43 19.45
CA TRP A 240 13.25 -18.19 20.35
C TRP A 240 12.82 -18.23 21.82
N MET A 241 11.70 -17.57 22.17
CA MET A 241 11.16 -17.60 23.54
C MET A 241 10.82 -19.03 23.96
N ASP A 242 10.22 -19.82 23.09
CA ASP A 242 9.88 -21.22 23.36
C ASP A 242 11.12 -22.06 23.66
N ARG A 243 12.21 -21.86 22.90
CA ARG A 243 13.48 -22.55 23.16
C ARG A 243 14.16 -22.10 24.44
N THR A 244 14.25 -20.78 24.67
CA THR A 244 14.99 -20.22 25.81
C THR A 244 14.27 -20.41 27.14
N TYR A 245 12.93 -20.29 27.14
CA TYR A 245 12.11 -20.38 28.35
C TYR A 245 11.34 -21.70 28.43
N ARG A 246 11.72 -22.72 27.64
CA ARG A 246 11.12 -24.06 27.62
C ARG A 246 9.59 -24.02 27.47
N GLY A 247 9.11 -23.16 26.57
CA GLY A 247 7.69 -22.92 26.31
C GLY A 247 6.99 -21.94 27.26
N ASN A 248 7.62 -21.50 28.35
CA ASN A 248 7.03 -20.54 29.29
C ASN A 248 7.28 -19.09 28.86
N ARG A 249 6.43 -18.59 27.96
CA ARG A 249 6.53 -17.23 27.41
C ARG A 249 6.19 -16.16 28.46
N GLU A 250 5.33 -16.50 29.41
CA GLU A 250 4.83 -15.65 30.49
C GLU A 250 5.96 -15.25 31.44
N ARG A 251 6.90 -16.17 31.68
CA ARG A 251 8.13 -15.89 32.43
C ARG A 251 8.93 -14.77 31.79
N PHE A 252 9.12 -14.80 30.47
CA PHE A 252 9.82 -13.73 29.76
C PHE A 252 9.11 -12.37 29.92
N ILE A 253 7.78 -12.33 29.77
CA ILE A 253 7.03 -11.08 29.95
C ILE A 253 7.15 -10.58 31.39
N SER A 254 7.00 -11.46 32.38
CA SER A 254 7.08 -11.10 33.79
C SER A 254 8.47 -10.57 34.17
N GLU A 255 9.54 -11.23 33.73
CA GLU A 255 10.92 -10.90 34.10
C GLU A 255 11.50 -9.73 33.28
N HIS A 256 11.17 -9.63 31.99
CA HIS A 256 11.83 -8.70 31.06
C HIS A 256 10.97 -7.56 30.56
N VAL A 257 9.65 -7.75 30.40
CA VAL A 257 8.73 -6.72 29.91
C VAL A 257 8.16 -5.93 31.08
N LEU A 258 7.35 -6.57 31.92
CA LEU A 258 6.78 -5.95 33.12
C LEU A 258 7.84 -5.63 34.17
N LYS A 259 8.86 -6.48 34.32
CA LYS A 259 9.90 -6.36 35.37
C LYS A 259 9.23 -6.18 36.74
N ARG A 260 9.45 -5.05 37.42
CA ARG A 260 8.83 -4.72 38.73
C ARG A 260 7.55 -3.90 38.62
N ARG A 261 7.03 -3.63 37.42
CA ARG A 261 5.83 -2.83 37.20
C ARG A 261 4.58 -3.71 37.23
N ASP A 262 3.48 -3.14 37.72
CA ASP A 262 2.16 -3.79 37.65
C ASP A 262 1.52 -3.63 36.29
N ILE A 263 1.69 -2.45 35.67
CA ILE A 263 1.16 -2.11 34.35
C ILE A 263 2.28 -1.45 33.53
N LEU A 264 2.36 -1.80 32.25
CA LEU A 264 3.27 -1.18 31.29
C LEU A 264 2.53 -0.90 29.99
N VAL A 265 2.67 0.32 29.46
CA VAL A 265 2.19 0.70 28.12
C VAL A 265 3.43 1.00 27.27
N GLU A 266 3.60 0.29 26.17
CA GLU A 266 4.75 0.45 25.28
C GLU A 266 4.36 0.29 23.80
N PRO A 267 5.14 0.84 22.85
CA PRO A 267 4.94 0.55 21.43
C PRO A 267 4.99 -0.97 21.19
N ASN A 268 4.07 -1.49 20.38
CA ASN A 268 4.04 -2.91 20.10
C ASN A 268 5.30 -3.29 19.32
N ARG A 269 6.08 -4.23 19.86
CA ARG A 269 7.32 -4.73 19.22
C ARG A 269 7.07 -5.26 17.79
N PHE A 270 5.89 -5.82 17.54
CA PHE A 270 5.49 -6.37 16.26
C PHE A 270 4.21 -5.66 15.80
N PRO A 271 4.32 -4.39 15.37
CA PRO A 271 3.17 -3.56 15.09
C PRO A 271 2.36 -4.08 13.90
N TYR A 272 1.09 -3.69 13.85
CA TYR A 272 0.27 -3.94 12.66
C TYR A 272 0.64 -2.95 11.57
N PHE A 273 0.32 -3.32 10.34
CA PHE A 273 0.36 -2.40 9.22
C PHE A 273 -0.87 -1.50 9.30
N LEU A 274 -0.64 -0.24 9.65
CA LEU A 274 -1.66 0.73 10.06
C LEU A 274 -1.69 1.93 9.11
N PRO A 275 -2.79 2.73 9.12
CA PRO A 275 -2.78 4.06 8.52
C PRO A 275 -1.59 4.89 9.03
N PRO A 276 -1.03 5.80 8.21
CA PRO A 276 0.22 6.50 8.51
C PRO A 276 0.17 7.39 9.76
N ASP A 277 -1.02 7.75 10.23
CA ASP A 277 -1.28 8.57 11.40
C ASP A 277 -1.65 7.77 12.65
N ILE A 278 -1.63 6.42 12.60
CA ILE A 278 -1.96 5.53 13.71
C ILE A 278 -0.76 4.68 14.12
N GLU A 279 -0.55 4.52 15.43
CA GLU A 279 0.44 3.60 15.99
C GLU A 279 -0.19 2.46 16.77
N HIS A 280 0.47 1.29 16.76
CA HIS A 280 0.11 0.11 17.53
C HIS A 280 0.96 0.03 18.81
N TRP A 281 0.30 0.04 19.96
CA TRP A 281 0.86 -0.09 21.30
C TRP A 281 0.30 -1.33 22.01
N THR A 282 0.99 -1.79 23.04
CA THR A 282 0.53 -2.86 23.92
C THR A 282 0.50 -2.35 25.35
N ILE A 283 -0.59 -2.60 26.04
CA ILE A 283 -0.63 -2.52 27.50
C ILE A 283 -0.55 -3.92 28.08
N TRP A 284 0.37 -4.11 29.02
CA TRP A 284 0.56 -5.32 29.81
C TRP A 284 0.13 -5.04 31.25
N SER A 285 -0.51 -6.00 31.90
CA SER A 285 -0.87 -5.90 33.32
C SER A 285 -0.72 -7.24 34.04
N ARG A 286 -0.27 -7.19 35.29
CA ARG A 286 -0.25 -8.34 36.21
C ARG A 286 -1.64 -8.75 36.68
N LYS A 287 -2.58 -7.80 36.69
CA LYS A 287 -3.99 -8.03 37.00
C LYS A 287 -4.85 -7.85 35.77
N THR A 288 -5.97 -8.56 35.71
CA THR A 288 -7.01 -8.28 34.71
C THR A 288 -7.57 -6.89 34.96
N LEU A 289 -7.56 -6.04 33.93
CA LEU A 289 -8.28 -4.78 33.95
C LEU A 289 -9.61 -4.95 33.21
N GLU A 290 -10.68 -4.49 33.83
CA GLU A 290 -11.98 -4.39 33.17
C GLU A 290 -12.03 -3.19 32.22
N HIS A 291 -13.08 -3.13 31.39
CA HIS A 291 -13.23 -2.08 30.38
C HIS A 291 -13.10 -0.67 30.95
N GLN A 292 -13.79 -0.40 32.06
CA GLN A 292 -13.80 0.90 32.70
C GLN A 292 -12.43 1.25 33.30
N GLU A 293 -11.82 0.33 34.03
CA GLU A 293 -10.48 0.52 34.63
C GLU A 293 -9.42 0.81 33.56
N LEU A 294 -9.47 0.09 32.44
CA LEU A 294 -8.57 0.34 31.32
C LEU A 294 -8.79 1.73 30.72
N CYS A 295 -10.03 2.15 30.50
CA CYS A 295 -10.31 3.46 29.93
C CYS A 295 -9.83 4.59 30.83
N GLU A 296 -10.14 4.52 32.13
CA GLU A 296 -9.70 5.48 33.13
C GLU A 296 -8.16 5.55 33.19
N TYR A 297 -7.51 4.38 33.18
CA TYR A 297 -6.04 4.30 33.16
C TYR A 297 -5.45 4.94 31.90
N MET A 298 -5.98 4.63 30.70
CA MET A 298 -5.44 5.16 29.45
C MET A 298 -5.61 6.67 29.32
N GLU A 299 -6.75 7.21 29.75
CA GLU A 299 -6.97 8.66 29.77
C GLU A 299 -6.03 9.36 30.75
N ALA A 300 -5.84 8.81 31.95
CA ALA A 300 -4.87 9.34 32.91
C ALA A 300 -3.43 9.25 32.38
N TRP A 301 -3.09 8.15 31.70
CA TRP A 301 -1.77 7.90 31.13
C TRP A 301 -1.42 8.89 30.01
N LEU A 302 -2.39 9.27 29.18
CA LEU A 302 -2.26 10.29 28.14
C LEU A 302 -2.12 11.69 28.76
N ARG A 303 -3.01 12.07 29.69
CA ARG A 303 -2.94 13.36 30.40
C ARG A 303 -1.59 13.59 31.08
N ALA A 304 -1.03 12.55 31.71
CA ALA A 304 0.28 12.62 32.36
C ALA A 304 1.47 12.82 31.38
N ARG A 305 1.23 12.70 30.07
CA ARG A 305 2.24 12.84 29.00
C ARG A 305 2.02 14.08 28.14
N GLU A 306 1.12 14.97 28.55
CA GLU A 306 0.98 16.26 27.90
C GLU A 306 2.31 17.08 27.96
N PRO A 307 2.62 17.86 26.91
CA PRO A 307 1.88 17.97 25.65
C PRO A 307 2.15 16.77 24.72
N HIS A 308 1.10 16.31 24.03
CA HIS A 308 1.14 15.33 22.95
C HIS A 308 0.19 15.72 21.80
N ASN A 309 0.37 15.15 20.61
CA ASN A 309 -0.52 15.40 19.45
C ASN A 309 -1.58 14.29 19.24
N VAL A 310 -1.79 13.39 20.20
CA VAL A 310 -2.82 12.35 20.09
C VAL A 310 -4.20 12.99 20.07
N VAL A 311 -5.03 12.63 19.09
CA VAL A 311 -6.40 13.14 18.92
C VAL A 311 -7.46 12.06 19.13
N ALA A 312 -7.09 10.79 18.93
CA ALA A 312 -7.97 9.67 19.17
C ALA A 312 -7.19 8.44 19.63
N TRP A 313 -7.87 7.54 20.34
CA TRP A 313 -7.36 6.22 20.67
C TRP A 313 -8.49 5.18 20.65
N ASN A 314 -8.16 3.90 20.63
CA ASN A 314 -9.09 2.80 20.97
C ASN A 314 -8.29 1.52 21.25
N TYR A 315 -8.95 0.41 21.56
CA TYR A 315 -8.28 -0.85 21.84
C TYR A 315 -9.05 -2.09 21.36
N ASP A 316 -8.31 -3.17 21.13
CA ASP A 316 -8.86 -4.52 20.96
C ASP A 316 -8.32 -5.45 22.04
N ASP A 317 -9.19 -6.31 22.58
CA ASP A 317 -8.84 -7.17 23.72
C ASP A 317 -8.01 -8.40 23.34
N ASN A 318 -7.80 -8.64 22.04
CA ASN A 318 -7.06 -9.76 21.43
C ASN A 318 -7.40 -11.15 22.00
N ARG A 319 -8.52 -11.32 22.74
CA ARG A 319 -8.76 -12.50 23.60
C ARG A 319 -8.81 -13.82 22.81
N GLY A 320 -9.27 -13.79 21.56
CA GLY A 320 -9.35 -14.97 20.70
C GLY A 320 -8.05 -15.37 19.99
N CYS A 321 -6.97 -14.59 20.10
CA CYS A 321 -5.73 -14.82 19.34
C CYS A 321 -4.45 -14.62 20.17
N ARG A 322 -4.56 -14.68 21.51
CA ARG A 322 -3.40 -14.49 22.40
C ARG A 322 -2.42 -15.66 22.27
N THR A 323 -1.13 -15.33 22.15
CA THR A 323 -0.03 -16.30 22.17
C THR A 323 0.70 -16.34 23.51
N ILE A 324 0.30 -15.48 24.45
CA ILE A 324 0.87 -15.31 25.79
C ILE A 324 -0.30 -15.14 26.77
N ASP A 325 -0.29 -15.91 27.85
CA ASP A 325 -1.32 -15.94 28.88
C ASP A 325 -1.01 -15.00 30.07
N ILE A 326 -0.73 -13.74 29.73
CA ILE A 326 -0.71 -12.61 30.67
C ILE A 326 -1.72 -11.60 30.14
N TRP A 327 -2.42 -10.89 31.03
CA TRP A 327 -3.36 -9.88 30.58
C TRP A 327 -2.64 -8.80 29.77
N HIS A 328 -3.05 -8.67 28.52
CA HIS A 328 -2.60 -7.61 27.63
C HIS A 328 -3.69 -7.29 26.62
N VAL A 329 -3.72 -6.04 26.15
CA VAL A 329 -4.56 -5.60 25.04
C VAL A 329 -3.77 -4.73 24.09
N HIS A 330 -4.23 -4.64 22.84
CA HIS A 330 -3.64 -3.74 21.85
C HIS A 330 -4.31 -2.38 21.93
N ILE A 331 -3.49 -1.33 22.04
CA ILE A 331 -3.93 0.06 22.05
C ILE A 331 -3.53 0.71 20.72
N TYR A 332 -4.42 1.49 20.15
CA TYR A 332 -4.15 2.28 18.96
C TYR A 332 -4.23 3.75 19.31
N PHE A 333 -3.23 4.54 18.91
CA PHE A 333 -3.25 6.00 19.05
C PHE A 333 -3.20 6.64 17.67
N GLN A 334 -4.00 7.69 17.46
CA GLN A 334 -4.01 8.48 16.24
C GLN A 334 -3.47 9.89 16.53
N GLY A 335 -2.52 10.36 15.73
CA GLY A 335 -1.98 11.70 15.82
C GLY A 335 -2.78 12.73 15.00
N SER A 336 -2.63 14.00 15.35
CA SER A 336 -3.29 15.12 14.65
C SER A 336 -2.70 15.38 13.26
N GLY A 337 -3.54 15.81 12.31
CA GLY A 337 -3.07 16.37 11.03
C GLY A 337 -2.39 15.35 10.10
N GLY A 338 -2.79 14.08 10.17
CA GLY A 338 -2.20 13.01 9.37
C GLY A 338 -0.77 12.63 9.78
N GLN A 339 -0.34 13.06 10.97
CA GLN A 339 0.99 12.75 11.51
C GLN A 339 0.88 11.63 12.56
N PRO A 340 1.93 10.81 12.73
CA PRO A 340 1.94 9.80 13.79
C PRO A 340 1.87 10.45 15.20
N PRO A 341 1.39 9.70 16.20
CA PRO A 341 1.45 10.07 17.61
C PRO A 341 2.86 10.47 18.06
N ARG A 342 2.94 11.57 18.82
CA ARG A 342 4.15 12.11 19.44
C ARG A 342 3.90 12.18 20.93
N LEU A 343 4.26 11.11 21.61
CA LEU A 343 4.16 10.98 23.06
C LEU A 343 5.53 11.25 23.66
N ARG A 344 5.60 12.17 24.64
CA ARG A 344 6.85 12.38 25.39
C ARG A 344 7.17 11.11 26.19
N GLN A 345 8.29 10.47 25.89
CA GLN A 345 8.83 9.41 26.74
C GLN A 345 9.18 10.03 28.10
N SER A 346 8.67 9.42 29.18
CA SER A 346 9.01 9.88 30.52
C SER A 346 10.51 9.71 30.76
N ARG A 347 11.14 10.67 31.46
CA ARG A 347 12.59 10.63 31.77
C ARG A 347 13.01 9.34 32.50
N ALA A 348 12.08 8.64 33.13
CA ALA A 348 12.29 7.39 33.85
C ALA A 348 12.40 6.14 32.95
N GLU A 349 11.97 6.20 31.68
CA GLU A 349 11.93 5.02 30.79
C GLU A 349 13.19 4.84 29.93
N LYS A 350 14.01 5.90 29.76
CA LYS A 350 15.22 5.88 28.91
C LYS A 350 16.38 5.01 29.42
N SER A 351 16.33 4.50 30.64
CA SER A 351 17.45 3.76 31.26
C SER A 351 17.41 2.24 31.07
N SER A 352 16.46 1.67 30.30
CA SER A 352 16.11 0.25 30.46
C SER A 352 16.04 -0.64 29.22
N THR A 353 16.54 -0.21 28.07
CA THR A 353 16.70 -1.06 26.88
C THR A 353 18.11 -1.65 26.83
N PRO A 354 18.30 -2.98 27.03
CA PRO A 354 19.54 -3.63 26.65
C PRO A 354 19.57 -3.70 25.12
N GLY A 355 20.64 -3.18 24.51
CA GLY A 355 20.90 -3.39 23.09
C GLY A 355 21.03 -4.88 22.75
N PRO A 356 20.88 -5.26 21.47
CA PRO A 356 21.15 -6.62 21.05
C PRO A 356 22.58 -7.02 21.44
N PRO A 357 22.83 -8.28 21.82
CA PRO A 357 24.18 -8.75 22.11
C PRO A 357 25.04 -8.53 20.87
N ARG A 358 26.15 -7.80 21.04
CA ARG A 358 27.17 -7.66 20.00
C ARG A 358 27.65 -9.08 19.65
N PRO A 359 27.80 -9.43 18.35
CA PRO A 359 28.43 -10.68 17.98
C PRO A 359 29.83 -10.70 18.60
N SER A 360 30.12 -11.77 19.35
CA SER A 360 31.44 -11.97 19.95
C SER A 360 32.46 -12.07 18.82
N SER A 361 33.39 -11.12 18.79
CA SER A 361 34.57 -11.20 17.93
C SER A 361 35.55 -12.21 18.49
N ASN A 362 35.18 -13.49 18.46
CA ASN A 362 36.17 -14.56 18.57
C ASN A 362 36.76 -14.76 17.18
N ARG A 363 37.87 -14.05 16.92
CA ARG A 363 38.80 -14.44 15.88
C ARG A 363 39.36 -15.81 16.27
N SER A 364 39.03 -16.84 15.51
CA SER A 364 39.84 -18.07 15.49
C SER A 364 41.22 -17.74 14.93
N PRO A 365 42.32 -18.11 15.61
CA PRO A 365 43.63 -18.18 15.00
C PRO A 365 43.81 -19.56 14.34
N CYS A 366 44.32 -19.55 13.09
CA CYS A 366 44.83 -20.70 12.33
C CYS A 366 43.70 -21.63 11.76
N SER A 367 43.74 -22.20 10.56
CA SER A 367 44.86 -22.51 9.65
C SER A 367 44.32 -22.84 8.22
N VAL A 368 45.20 -22.64 7.23
CA VAL A 368 45.29 -23.18 5.85
C VAL A 368 44.16 -22.88 4.86
#